data_AF-A0A3B9NRV5-F1
#
_entry.id   AF-A0A3B9NRV5-F1
#
_cell.length_a   1.000
_cell.length_b   1.000
_cell.length_c   1.000
_cell.angle_alpha   90.00
_cell.angle_beta   90.00
_cell.angle_gamma   90.00
#
_symmetry.space_group_name_H-M   'P 1'
#
loop_
_entity.id
_entity.type
_entity.pdbx_description
1 polymer ?
#
loop_
_entity_poly.entity_id
_entity_poly.type
_entity_poly.pdbx_seq_one_letter_code
_entity_poly.pdbx_strand_id
1 'polypeptide(L)'
;MAHICKECGQEINAPSRMGLSKRQKECLDAIELFISRHDYSPTFAELAEVMGTAKSNVHGIINRLADRGWVRYIPSQSRSLMIIGKDE
;
A
#
# COMPACT_ATOMS: atom_id res chain seq x y z
N MET A 1 -13.40 -16.40 0.68
CA MET A 1 -13.33 -17.58 1.58
C MET A 1 -12.32 -17.28 2.67
N ALA A 2 -12.76 -17.22 3.92
CA ALA A 2 -11.89 -16.90 5.05
C ALA A 2 -10.88 -18.03 5.28
N HIS A 3 -9.59 -17.70 5.29
CA HIS A 3 -8.53 -18.63 5.69
C HIS A 3 -8.01 -18.22 7.08
N ILE A 4 -8.16 -19.13 8.03
CA ILE A 4 -7.69 -18.97 9.41
C ILE A 4 -6.21 -19.36 9.45
N CYS A 5 -5.35 -18.39 9.80
CA CYS A 5 -3.93 -18.65 10.06
C CYS A 5 -3.79 -19.44 11.38
N LYS A 6 -3.20 -20.64 11.32
CA LYS A 6 -3.07 -21.58 12.46
C LYS A 6 -2.07 -21.13 13.55
N GLU A 7 -1.36 -20.02 13.39
CA GLU A 7 -0.31 -19.58 14.33
C GLU A 7 -0.68 -18.35 15.19
N CYS A 8 -1.72 -17.57 14.86
CA CYS A 8 -2.09 -16.39 15.67
C CYS A 8 -3.60 -16.18 15.91
N GLY A 9 -4.48 -16.98 15.28
CA GLY A 9 -5.93 -16.93 15.57
C GLY A 9 -6.65 -15.65 15.16
N GLN A 10 -6.06 -14.79 14.30
CA GLN A 10 -6.75 -13.60 13.81
C GLN A 10 -7.43 -13.86 12.45
N GLU A 11 -8.71 -13.50 12.37
CA GLU A 11 -9.46 -13.36 11.12
C GLU A 11 -8.82 -12.25 10.28
N ILE A 12 -8.08 -12.63 9.24
CA ILE A 12 -7.65 -11.71 8.19
C ILE A 12 -8.83 -11.44 7.26
N ASN A 13 -9.73 -10.55 7.68
CA ASN A 13 -10.67 -9.94 6.76
C ASN A 13 -9.88 -9.06 5.79
N ALA A 14 -10.16 -9.17 4.49
CA ALA A 14 -9.58 -8.27 3.50
C ALA A 14 -9.91 -6.83 3.89
N PRO A 15 -8.94 -5.90 3.82
CA PRO A 15 -9.22 -4.51 4.19
C PRO A 15 -10.20 -3.92 3.18
N SER A 16 -11.28 -3.31 3.63
CA SER A 16 -12.27 -2.63 2.77
C SER A 16 -11.84 -1.19 2.50
N ARG A 17 -11.93 -0.67 1.25
CA ARG A 17 -11.45 0.71 0.92
C ARG A 17 -12.20 1.82 1.69
N MET A 18 -13.28 1.46 2.38
CA MET A 18 -14.06 2.31 3.26
C MET A 18 -13.24 2.75 4.49
N GLY A 19 -13.22 4.06 4.78
CA GLY A 19 -12.46 4.63 5.90
C GLY A 19 -11.00 5.03 5.57
N LEU A 20 -10.53 4.83 4.34
CA LEU A 20 -9.29 5.45 3.87
C LEU A 20 -9.49 6.96 3.64
N SER A 21 -8.56 7.76 4.14
CA SER A 21 -8.48 9.19 3.83
C SER A 21 -8.25 9.39 2.33
N LYS A 22 -8.67 10.55 1.79
CA LYS A 22 -8.47 10.90 0.39
C LYS A 22 -7.02 10.68 -0.07
N ARG A 23 -6.04 11.14 0.72
CA ARG A 23 -4.61 11.00 0.41
C ARG A 23 -4.11 9.55 0.47
N GLN A 24 -4.72 8.71 1.30
CA GLN A 24 -4.39 7.29 1.36
C GLN A 24 -4.90 6.55 0.12
N LYS A 25 -6.14 6.87 -0.31
CA LYS A 25 -6.70 6.35 -1.57
C LYS A 25 -5.85 6.79 -2.76
N GLU A 26 -5.58 8.09 -2.88
CA GLU A 26 -4.73 8.63 -3.95
C GLU A 26 -3.34 7.96 -4.01
N CYS A 27 -2.75 7.64 -2.85
CA CYS A 27 -1.48 6.91 -2.81
C CYS A 27 -1.63 5.47 -3.31
N LEU A 28 -2.68 4.77 -2.88
CA LEU A 28 -2.97 3.41 -3.32
C LEU A 28 -3.20 3.37 -4.85
N ASP A 29 -4.06 4.26 -5.35
CA ASP A 29 -4.39 4.37 -6.78
C ASP A 29 -3.13 4.74 -7.60
N ALA A 30 -2.26 5.61 -7.06
CA ALA A 30 -0.99 5.95 -7.71
C ALA A 30 -0.06 4.73 -7.82
N ILE A 31 0.00 3.87 -6.78
CA ILE A 31 0.81 2.65 -6.81
C ILE A 31 0.24 1.67 -7.85
N GLU A 32 -1.07 1.44 -7.87
CA GLU A 32 -1.74 0.57 -8.85
C GLU A 32 -1.49 1.05 -10.28
N LEU A 33 -1.70 2.33 -10.52
CA LEU A 33 -1.51 2.95 -11.83
C LEU A 33 -0.05 2.86 -12.28
N PHE A 34 0.90 3.05 -11.36
CA PHE A 34 2.31 2.96 -11.67
C PHE A 34 2.71 1.54 -12.06
N ILE A 35 2.32 0.53 -11.27
CA ILE A 35 2.58 -0.88 -11.59
C ILE A 35 1.95 -1.25 -12.93
N SER A 36 0.72 -0.80 -13.19
CA SER A 36 0.03 -1.06 -14.46
C SER A 36 0.73 -0.43 -15.68
N ARG A 37 1.43 0.69 -15.50
CA ARG A 37 2.12 1.41 -16.58
C ARG A 37 3.56 0.94 -16.81
N HIS A 38 4.26 0.60 -15.73
CA HIS A 38 5.71 0.41 -15.73
C HIS A 38 6.16 -1.04 -15.52
N ASP A 39 5.26 -1.96 -15.14
CA ASP A 39 5.55 -3.36 -14.84
C ASP A 39 6.50 -3.58 -13.64
N TYR A 40 6.77 -2.53 -12.86
CA TYR A 40 7.56 -2.60 -11.63
C TYR A 40 6.96 -1.74 -10.50
N SER A 41 7.31 -2.10 -9.27
CA SER A 41 6.88 -1.38 -8.08
C SER A 41 7.55 -0.01 -7.98
N PRO A 42 6.81 1.07 -7.71
CA PRO A 42 7.39 2.39 -7.54
C PRO A 42 8.22 2.50 -6.25
N THR A 43 9.15 3.44 -6.25
CA THR A 43 9.88 3.90 -5.07
C THR A 43 9.15 5.02 -4.35
N PHE A 44 9.52 5.27 -3.09
CA PHE A 44 8.99 6.39 -2.31
C PHE A 44 9.25 7.77 -2.96
N ALA A 45 10.33 7.90 -3.74
CA ALA A 45 10.65 9.14 -4.44
C ALA A 45 9.73 9.34 -5.64
N GLU A 46 9.54 8.31 -6.48
CA GLU A 46 8.62 8.37 -7.63
C GLU A 46 7.18 8.65 -7.18
N LEU A 47 6.72 8.03 -6.09
CA LEU A 47 5.40 8.33 -5.52
C LEU A 47 5.29 9.76 -5.01
N ALA A 48 6.37 10.31 -4.44
CA ALA A 48 6.40 11.69 -3.98
C ALA A 48 6.25 12.66 -5.16
N GLU A 49 6.92 12.38 -6.28
CA GLU A 49 6.80 13.15 -7.52
C GLU A 49 5.39 13.04 -8.12
N VAL A 50 4.85 11.82 -8.25
CA VAL A 50 3.50 11.59 -8.80
C VAL A 50 2.42 12.25 -7.94
N MET A 51 2.54 12.18 -6.61
CA MET A 51 1.56 12.77 -5.69
C MET A 51 1.78 14.27 -5.45
N GLY A 52 2.88 14.86 -5.94
CA GLY A 52 3.26 16.24 -5.69
C GLY A 52 3.47 16.55 -4.20
N THR A 53 4.10 15.64 -3.46
CA THR A 53 4.28 15.76 -2.00
C THR A 53 5.71 15.42 -1.59
N ALA A 54 6.07 15.71 -0.34
CA ALA A 54 7.38 15.36 0.19
C ALA A 54 7.50 13.85 0.44
N LYS A 55 8.69 13.28 0.20
CA LYS A 55 8.99 11.86 0.48
C LYS A 55 8.60 11.44 1.90
N SER A 56 8.83 12.29 2.90
CA SER A 56 8.45 12.03 4.30
C SER A 56 6.95 11.84 4.49
N ASN A 57 6.12 12.55 3.73
CA ASN A 57 4.67 12.40 3.78
C ASN A 57 4.24 11.06 3.15
N VAL A 58 4.86 10.66 2.04
CA VAL A 58 4.64 9.34 1.42
C VAL A 58 5.01 8.21 2.39
N HIS A 59 6.13 8.31 3.10
CA HIS A 59 6.50 7.35 4.14
C HIS A 59 5.40 7.20 5.20
N GLY A 60 4.86 8.32 5.70
CA GLY A 60 3.76 8.29 6.67
C GLY A 60 2.48 7.66 6.11
N ILE A 61 2.13 7.94 4.85
CA ILE A 61 0.94 7.37 4.20
C ILE A 61 1.12 5.86 4.00
N ILE A 62 2.26 5.41 3.46
CA ILE A 62 2.55 4.00 3.23
C ILE A 62 2.59 3.22 4.54
N ASN A 63 3.18 3.77 5.61
CA ASN A 63 3.15 3.10 6.92
C ASN A 63 1.72 2.91 7.43
N ARG A 64 0.84 3.90 7.29
CA ARG A 64 -0.58 3.77 7.67
C ARG A 64 -1.34 2.79 6.79
N LEU A 65 -1.02 2.74 5.49
CA LEU A 65 -1.60 1.76 4.58
C LEU A 65 -1.12 0.33 4.92
N ALA A 66 0.15 0.18 5.30
CA ALA A 66 0.73 -1.10 5.68
C ALA A 66 0.15 -1.62 7.01
N ASP A 67 0.01 -0.74 8.00
CA ASP A 67 -0.65 -1.02 9.27
C ASP A 67 -2.10 -1.50 9.07
N ARG A 68 -2.80 -0.91 8.10
CA ARG A 68 -4.15 -1.31 7.69
C ARG A 68 -4.20 -2.52 6.77
N GLY A 69 -3.07 -3.14 6.43
CA GLY A 69 -3.01 -4.33 5.58
C GLY A 69 -3.25 -4.08 4.09
N TRP A 70 -3.10 -2.85 3.59
CA TRP A 70 -3.24 -2.53 2.16
C TRP A 70 -1.97 -2.79 1.36
N VAL A 71 -0.81 -2.46 1.94
CA VAL A 71 0.49 -2.55 1.26
C VAL A 71 1.53 -3.21 2.15
N ARG A 72 2.58 -3.77 1.56
CA ARG A 72 3.79 -4.21 2.25
C ARG A 72 5.01 -3.69 1.50
N TYR A 73 6.09 -3.47 2.24
CA TYR A 73 7.39 -3.11 1.66
C TYR A 73 8.52 -3.59 2.57
N ILE A 74 9.72 -3.69 2.01
CA ILE A 74 10.91 -4.04 2.77
C ILE A 74 11.72 -2.74 2.99
N PRO A 75 11.99 -2.35 4.25
CA PRO A 75 12.81 -1.17 4.51
C PRO A 75 14.20 -1.35 3.89
N SER A 76 14.76 -0.24 3.40
CA SER A 76 16.06 -0.22 2.70
C SER A 76 16.13 -0.98 1.37
N GLN A 77 15.01 -1.54 0.87
CA GLN A 77 14.94 -2.08 -0.49
C GLN A 77 14.02 -1.21 -1.36
N SER A 78 14.62 -0.55 -2.35
CA SER A 78 13.89 0.12 -3.42
C SER A 78 13.02 -0.88 -4.18
N ARG A 79 11.84 -0.45 -4.65
CA ARG A 79 10.94 -1.27 -5.47
C ARG A 79 10.45 -2.57 -4.79
N SER A 80 10.40 -2.59 -3.47
CA SER A 80 9.82 -3.70 -2.68
C SER A 80 8.34 -3.49 -2.33
N LEU A 81 7.75 -2.37 -2.78
CA LEU A 81 6.38 -2.00 -2.48
C LEU A 81 5.39 -2.92 -3.21
N MET A 82 4.52 -3.58 -2.47
CA MET A 82 3.54 -4.53 -2.98
C MET A 82 2.16 -4.22 -2.40
N ILE A 83 1.12 -4.29 -3.24
CA ILE A 83 -0.27 -4.17 -2.81
C ILE A 83 -0.76 -5.56 -2.39
N ILE A 84 -1.28 -5.65 -1.17
CA ILE A 84 -1.79 -6.90 -0.59
C ILE A 84 -3.30 -6.85 -0.35
N GLY A 85 -3.87 -5.67 -0.10
CA GLY A 85 -5.31 -5.51 0.08
C GLY A 85 -6.02 -5.53 -1.27
N LYS A 86 -6.90 -6.50 -1.47
CA LYS A 86 -7.84 -6.52 -2.60
C LYS A 86 -9.25 -6.28 -2.05
N ASP A 87 -9.97 -5.37 -2.69
CA ASP A 87 -11.39 -5.13 -2.42
C ASP A 87 -12.15 -6.25 -3.14
N GLU A 88 -12.29 -7.42 -2.50
CA GLU A 88 -13.07 -8.57 -2.99
C GLU A 88 -13.90 -9.19 -1.88
#